data_AF-A0A926AQK3-F1
#
_entry.id   AF-A0A926AQK3-F1
#
_cell.length_a   1.000
_cell.length_b   1.000
_cell.length_c   1.000
_cell.angle_alpha   90.00
_cell.angle_beta   90.00
_cell.angle_gamma   90.00
#
_symmetry.space_group_name_H-M   'P 1'
#
loop_
_entity.id
_entity.type
_entity.pdbx_description
1 polymer ?
#
loop_
_entity_poly.entity_id
_entity_poly.type
_entity_poly.pdbx_seq_one_letter_code
_entity_poly.pdbx_strand_id
1 'polypeptide(L)'
;MTAILRTAISDTFLVAAALMIVIGGCDRSAPPPSLPTPAAAKKAESPQSSSLNRRDNQRPGTAANRDATTETDPHAIPEARASASLPEPIHRPDDQRPKHDDRRLAEAGIRLYESKRLKLYTDIDAEAARTLPPLIDAVYLAWVEYFGDMPPDRAGSEFQMTGYLIRDEALFREAGLVPEDLPMFEHGRHRRNEFWMREQKYDYFRRHLLIHEATHCFMTFLPGVDAPVWYIEGMAEYFATHRLAPDGSVTFRIMPTSPEDFAGWGR
;
A
#
# COMPACT_ATOMS: atom_id res chain seq x y z
N MET A 1 -69.21 -6.03 23.29
CA MET A 1 -69.65 -5.30 22.08
C MET A 1 -68.40 -4.66 21.50
N THR A 2 -67.52 -5.33 20.72
CA THR A 2 -67.66 -6.37 19.66
C THR A 2 -67.74 -5.76 18.25
N ALA A 3 -66.58 -5.59 17.61
CA ALA A 3 -66.26 -5.56 16.17
C ALA A 3 -64.74 -5.22 16.08
N ILE A 4 -63.79 -5.95 15.49
CA ILE A 4 -63.71 -6.99 14.43
C ILE A 4 -63.89 -6.49 12.99
N LEU A 5 -62.74 -6.22 12.35
CA LEU A 5 -62.36 -6.26 10.92
C LEU A 5 -60.81 -6.04 10.95
N ARG A 6 -59.87 -6.87 10.47
CA ARG A 6 -59.70 -7.65 9.20
C ARG A 6 -60.03 -6.76 8.00
N THR A 7 -59.18 -6.53 6.99
CA THR A 7 -57.93 -7.17 6.50
C THR A 7 -57.17 -6.09 5.66
N ALA A 8 -55.93 -6.18 5.16
CA ALA A 8 -55.06 -7.34 4.89
C ALA A 8 -53.54 -7.01 4.99
N ILE A 9 -52.72 -7.76 4.24
CA ILE A 9 -51.25 -7.80 4.15
C ILE A 9 -50.75 -6.97 2.96
N SER A 10 -49.58 -6.35 3.08
CA SER A 10 -48.66 -6.12 1.95
C SER A 10 -47.23 -5.99 2.47
N ASP A 11 -46.43 -7.05 2.31
CA ASP A 11 -45.02 -7.07 2.70
C ASP A 11 -44.18 -6.23 1.74
N THR A 12 -43.31 -5.37 2.26
CA THR A 12 -42.17 -4.83 1.50
C THR A 12 -40.99 -4.57 2.46
N PHE A 13 -40.37 -5.66 2.92
CA PHE A 13 -39.07 -5.59 3.59
C PHE A 13 -37.98 -5.25 2.56
N LEU A 14 -37.69 -3.96 2.40
CA LEU A 14 -36.48 -3.52 1.71
C LEU A 14 -35.27 -3.72 2.66
N VAL A 15 -34.70 -4.92 2.65
CA VAL A 15 -33.45 -5.21 3.36
C VAL A 15 -32.31 -4.52 2.62
N ALA A 16 -31.93 -3.33 3.09
CA ALA A 16 -30.69 -2.68 2.67
C ALA A 16 -29.50 -3.47 3.23
N ALA A 17 -28.91 -4.33 2.40
CA ALA A 17 -27.69 -5.04 2.74
C ALA A 17 -26.50 -4.06 2.80
N ALA A 18 -26.19 -3.58 4.00
CA ALA A 18 -24.95 -2.85 4.25
C ALA A 18 -23.76 -3.80 4.09
N LEU A 19 -23.04 -3.69 2.97
CA LEU A 19 -21.83 -4.47 2.69
C LEU A 19 -20.66 -3.93 3.54
N MET A 20 -20.61 -4.35 4.81
CA MET A 20 -19.48 -4.10 5.70
C MET A 20 -18.28 -4.92 5.23
N ILE A 21 -17.39 -4.32 4.43
CA ILE A 21 -16.10 -4.92 4.07
C ILE A 21 -15.21 -4.85 5.32
N VAL A 22 -15.21 -5.94 6.09
CA VAL A 22 -14.31 -6.12 7.23
C VAL A 22 -12.92 -6.46 6.68
N ILE A 23 -12.04 -5.47 6.59
CA ILE A 23 -10.60 -5.72 6.45
C ILE A 23 -10.14 -6.31 7.78
N GLY A 24 -9.89 -7.62 7.79
CA GLY A 24 -9.46 -8.36 8.98
C GLY A 24 -8.21 -7.76 9.60
N GLY A 25 -8.04 -7.90 10.92
CA GLY A 25 -6.74 -7.66 11.54
C GLY A 25 -5.80 -8.80 11.18
N CYS A 26 -4.53 -8.50 10.94
CA CYS A 26 -3.51 -9.50 10.62
C CYS A 26 -3.08 -10.29 11.87
N ASP A 27 -3.97 -11.17 12.34
CA ASP A 27 -3.67 -12.26 13.28
C ASP A 27 -3.47 -13.56 12.47
N ARG A 28 -2.35 -14.26 12.70
CA ARG A 28 -2.08 -15.59 12.15
C ARG A 28 -1.80 -16.61 13.25
N SER A 29 -2.76 -16.79 14.15
CA SER A 29 -2.81 -17.93 15.08
C SER A 29 -3.09 -19.26 14.37
N ALA A 30 -2.09 -19.77 13.62
CA ALA A 30 -2.08 -21.13 13.07
C ALA A 30 -0.91 -21.93 13.69
N PRO A 31 -1.14 -23.11 14.28
CA PRO A 31 -0.07 -23.91 14.85
C PRO A 31 0.89 -24.40 13.75
N PRO A 32 2.22 -24.45 14.02
CA PRO A 32 3.19 -24.80 12.99
C PRO A 32 3.00 -26.25 12.51
N PRO A 33 3.02 -26.51 11.18
CA PRO A 33 3.04 -27.87 10.67
C PRO A 33 4.34 -28.57 11.10
N SER A 34 4.21 -29.78 11.62
CA SER A 34 5.33 -30.60 12.10
C SER A 34 6.34 -30.89 10.98
N LEU A 35 7.60 -30.50 11.19
CA LEU A 35 8.70 -30.70 10.23
C LEU A 35 8.96 -32.19 9.95
N PRO A 36 9.07 -32.62 8.68
CA PRO A 36 9.64 -33.91 8.33
C PRO A 36 11.15 -33.97 8.60
N THR A 37 11.62 -35.06 9.21
CA THR A 37 13.05 -35.30 9.49
C THR A 37 13.89 -35.33 8.21
N PRO A 38 15.06 -34.66 8.14
CA PRO A 38 15.92 -34.71 6.96
C PRO A 38 16.54 -36.09 6.75
N ALA A 39 16.19 -36.76 5.65
CA ALA A 39 16.96 -37.90 5.14
C ALA A 39 18.23 -37.40 4.44
N ALA A 40 19.33 -38.14 4.58
CA ALA A 40 20.66 -37.71 4.14
C ALA A 40 20.76 -37.52 2.60
N ALA A 41 21.09 -36.30 2.16
CA ALA A 41 21.38 -36.00 0.77
C ALA A 41 22.80 -36.41 0.38
N LYS A 42 22.94 -37.24 -0.67
CA LYS A 42 24.23 -37.55 -1.29
C LYS A 42 24.66 -36.45 -2.26
N LYS A 43 25.96 -36.24 -2.32
CA LYS A 43 26.69 -35.33 -3.22
C LYS A 43 26.43 -35.69 -4.70
N ALA A 44 26.23 -34.70 -5.56
CA ALA A 44 26.23 -34.83 -7.01
C ALA A 44 26.95 -33.64 -7.66
N GLU A 45 27.60 -33.87 -8.80
CA GLU A 45 28.57 -32.95 -9.41
C GLU A 45 27.96 -31.94 -10.40
N SER A 46 28.75 -30.89 -10.67
CA SER A 46 28.49 -29.91 -11.73
C SER A 46 28.94 -30.42 -13.10
N PRO A 47 28.23 -30.08 -14.19
CA PRO A 47 28.79 -30.06 -15.53
C PRO A 47 28.98 -28.63 -16.05
N GLN A 48 30.09 -28.39 -16.76
CA GLN A 48 30.36 -27.13 -17.46
C GLN A 48 29.74 -27.11 -18.87
N SER A 49 29.53 -25.90 -19.39
CA SER A 49 29.79 -25.49 -20.79
C SER A 49 29.38 -26.42 -21.94
N SER A 50 28.42 -25.95 -22.75
CA SER A 50 28.48 -26.15 -24.21
C SER A 50 28.08 -24.87 -24.95
N SER A 51 28.60 -24.71 -26.17
CA SER A 51 28.69 -23.46 -26.92
C SER A 51 27.97 -23.54 -28.27
N LEU A 52 27.82 -22.37 -28.93
CA LEU A 52 27.31 -22.19 -30.30
C LEU A 52 25.77 -22.39 -30.42
N ASN A 53 25.02 -21.64 -31.23
CA ASN A 53 25.42 -20.93 -32.45
C ASN A 53 24.69 -19.57 -32.61
N ARG A 54 25.45 -18.54 -33.01
CA ARG A 54 24.92 -17.27 -33.54
C ARG A 54 24.65 -17.46 -35.03
N ARG A 55 23.46 -17.09 -35.52
CA ARG A 55 23.22 -16.85 -36.95
C ARG A 55 22.72 -15.44 -37.16
N ASP A 56 23.63 -14.57 -37.57
CA ASP A 56 23.26 -13.36 -38.28
C ASP A 56 22.55 -13.76 -39.60
N ASN A 57 21.60 -12.94 -40.07
CA ASN A 57 21.22 -13.00 -41.48
C ASN A 57 21.00 -11.58 -42.01
N GLN A 58 21.94 -11.15 -42.84
CA GLN A 58 22.04 -9.80 -43.37
C GLN A 58 21.21 -9.65 -44.66
N ARG A 59 20.65 -8.46 -44.89
CA ARG A 59 20.14 -8.05 -46.20
C ARG A 59 21.25 -8.03 -47.26
N PRO A 60 20.89 -8.28 -48.52
CA PRO A 60 21.26 -7.44 -49.65
C PRO A 60 20.02 -6.75 -50.23
N GLY A 61 20.19 -5.76 -51.12
CA GLY A 61 19.06 -4.98 -51.65
C GLY A 61 19.20 -4.50 -53.10
N THR A 62 18.22 -3.66 -53.49
CA THR A 62 18.22 -2.67 -54.60
C THR A 62 18.45 -3.14 -56.05
N ALA A 63 17.36 -3.14 -56.82
CA ALA A 63 17.21 -2.51 -58.15
C ALA A 63 15.69 -2.26 -58.36
N ALA A 64 15.16 -1.03 -58.43
CA ALA A 64 15.20 -0.08 -59.55
C ALA A 64 14.38 -0.52 -60.79
N ASN A 65 13.16 0.02 -60.96
CA ASN A 65 12.84 0.92 -62.09
C ASN A 65 11.54 1.73 -61.85
N ARG A 66 11.30 2.72 -62.71
CA ARG A 66 10.18 3.67 -62.76
C ARG A 66 8.91 3.03 -63.35
N ASP A 67 7.73 3.49 -62.94
CA ASP A 67 6.93 4.39 -63.79
C ASP A 67 5.79 5.07 -63.01
N ALA A 68 5.27 6.17 -63.57
CA ALA A 68 4.18 6.94 -62.99
C ALA A 68 2.86 6.68 -63.72
N THR A 69 1.83 6.21 -63.01
CA THR A 69 0.43 6.30 -63.45
C THR A 69 -0.42 6.80 -62.29
N THR A 70 -1.30 7.75 -62.61
CA THR A 70 -2.22 8.36 -61.65
C THR A 70 -3.56 7.67 -61.82
N GLU A 71 -3.91 6.74 -60.92
CA GLU A 71 -5.26 6.16 -60.86
C GLU A 71 -5.90 6.52 -59.51
N THR A 72 -7.02 7.23 -59.59
CA THR A 72 -7.88 7.57 -58.45
C THR A 72 -8.72 6.36 -58.07
N ASP A 73 -8.40 5.71 -56.96
CA ASP A 73 -9.20 4.64 -56.38
C ASP A 73 -10.49 5.20 -55.72
N PRO A 74 -11.70 4.77 -56.13
CA PRO A 74 -12.95 5.20 -55.51
C PRO A 74 -13.24 4.58 -54.13
N HIS A 75 -12.37 3.70 -53.60
CA HIS A 75 -12.51 3.14 -52.25
C HIS A 75 -11.97 4.07 -51.15
N ALA A 76 -12.57 5.25 -51.04
CA ALA A 76 -12.41 6.09 -49.86
C ALA A 76 -13.05 5.41 -48.63
N ILE A 77 -12.22 4.75 -47.81
CA ILE A 77 -12.60 4.36 -46.45
C ILE A 77 -13.02 5.64 -45.71
N PRO A 78 -14.18 5.67 -45.01
CA PRO A 78 -14.54 6.84 -44.25
C PRO A 78 -13.49 7.08 -43.15
N GLU A 79 -12.73 8.17 -43.24
CA GLU A 79 -12.02 8.75 -42.09
C GLU A 79 -13.07 9.29 -41.10
N ALA A 80 -13.74 8.37 -40.41
CA ALA A 80 -14.35 8.64 -39.14
C ALA A 80 -13.23 9.00 -38.16
N ARG A 81 -12.83 10.27 -38.17
CA ARG A 81 -12.02 10.87 -37.11
C ARG A 81 -12.85 10.84 -35.82
N ALA A 82 -12.87 9.68 -35.18
CA ALA A 82 -13.17 9.56 -33.79
C ALA A 82 -12.18 10.47 -33.06
N SER A 83 -12.65 11.63 -32.65
CA SER A 83 -11.95 12.46 -31.67
C SER A 83 -11.91 11.64 -30.39
N ALA A 84 -10.83 10.89 -30.21
CA ALA A 84 -10.53 10.22 -28.95
C ALA A 84 -10.40 11.33 -27.91
N SER A 85 -11.47 11.56 -27.13
CA SER A 85 -11.43 12.40 -25.96
C SER A 85 -10.29 11.90 -25.07
N LEU A 86 -9.40 12.81 -24.67
CA LEU A 86 -8.37 12.47 -23.69
C LEU A 86 -9.06 11.84 -22.46
N PRO A 87 -8.51 10.76 -21.88
CA PRO A 87 -9.08 10.16 -20.69
C PRO A 87 -9.15 11.22 -19.58
N GLU A 88 -10.30 11.31 -18.92
CA GLU A 88 -10.52 12.23 -17.81
C GLU A 88 -9.44 12.04 -16.73
N PRO A 89 -8.87 13.12 -16.16
CA PRO A 89 -7.88 13.02 -15.10
C PRO A 89 -8.42 12.21 -13.91
N ILE A 90 -7.68 11.18 -13.52
CA ILE A 90 -7.96 10.45 -12.28
C ILE A 90 -7.60 11.38 -11.11
N HIS A 91 -8.54 11.57 -10.19
CA HIS A 91 -8.32 12.28 -8.93
C HIS A 91 -8.41 11.31 -7.76
N ARG A 92 -7.50 11.44 -6.78
CA ARG A 92 -7.66 10.74 -5.49
C ARG A 92 -8.80 11.36 -4.68
N PRO A 93 -9.35 10.66 -3.67
CA PRO A 93 -10.32 11.25 -2.76
C PRO A 93 -9.74 12.46 -2.02
N ASP A 94 -10.62 13.42 -1.69
CA ASP A 94 -10.26 14.55 -0.85
C ASP A 94 -9.82 14.08 0.55
N ASP A 95 -8.98 14.88 1.21
CA ASP A 95 -8.53 14.59 2.57
C ASP A 95 -9.70 14.78 3.56
N GLN A 96 -9.97 13.73 4.34
CA GLN A 96 -11.06 13.68 5.33
C GLN A 96 -10.53 13.40 6.75
N ARG A 97 -9.22 13.49 6.95
CA ARG A 97 -8.59 13.27 8.26
C ARG A 97 -9.09 14.29 9.29
N PRO A 98 -9.31 13.90 10.55
CA PRO A 98 -9.66 14.83 11.61
C PRO A 98 -8.55 15.88 11.83
N LYS A 99 -8.96 17.09 12.22
CA LYS A 99 -8.04 18.15 12.63
C LYS A 99 -7.89 18.11 14.15
N HIS A 100 -6.65 18.01 14.61
CA HIS A 100 -6.33 17.90 16.03
C HIS A 100 -5.86 19.24 16.61
N ASP A 101 -6.04 19.45 17.92
CA ASP A 101 -5.39 20.54 18.66
C ASP A 101 -4.02 20.04 19.14
N ASP A 102 -3.00 20.24 18.30
CA ASP A 102 -1.63 19.77 18.54
C ASP A 102 -1.05 20.31 19.86
N ARG A 103 -1.48 21.51 20.32
CA ARG A 103 -1.04 22.07 21.61
C ARG A 103 -1.65 21.29 22.77
N ARG A 104 -2.96 21.03 22.73
CA ARG A 104 -3.65 20.23 23.75
C ARG A 104 -3.11 18.79 23.79
N LEU A 105 -2.80 18.20 22.63
CA LEU A 105 -2.16 16.89 22.57
C LEU A 105 -0.77 16.90 23.20
N ALA A 106 0.06 17.91 22.89
CA ALA A 106 1.40 18.04 23.47
C ALA A 106 1.37 18.26 24.99
N GLU A 107 0.37 18.99 25.51
CA GLU A 107 0.09 19.14 26.93
C GLU A 107 -0.31 17.81 27.61
N ALA A 108 -0.98 16.92 26.88
CA ALA A 108 -1.30 15.55 27.32
C ALA A 108 -0.16 14.53 27.09
N GLY A 109 0.96 14.93 26.48
CA GLY A 109 2.13 14.08 26.22
C GLY A 109 2.20 13.46 24.81
N ILE A 110 1.19 13.63 23.96
CA ILE A 110 1.18 13.17 22.57
C ILE A 110 1.74 14.28 21.67
N ARG A 111 2.83 14.01 20.94
CA ARG A 111 3.51 15.00 20.10
C ARG A 111 3.35 14.70 18.61
N LEU A 112 3.20 15.75 17.81
CA LEU A 112 3.25 15.71 16.35
C LEU A 112 4.70 15.82 15.86
N TYR A 113 5.08 14.91 14.96
CA TYR A 113 6.28 14.99 14.13
C TYR A 113 5.86 14.93 12.66
N GLU A 114 6.21 15.95 11.86
CA GLU A 114 5.71 16.10 10.50
C GLU A 114 6.83 16.10 9.46
N SER A 115 6.56 15.48 8.32
CA SER A 115 7.34 15.51 7.08
C SER A 115 6.42 15.73 5.88
N LYS A 116 6.97 15.67 4.65
CA LYS A 116 6.18 15.90 3.43
C LYS A 116 5.06 14.88 3.27
N ARG A 117 5.27 13.63 3.67
CA ARG A 117 4.35 12.50 3.47
C ARG A 117 3.69 11.97 4.74
N LEU A 118 4.16 12.36 5.93
CA LEU A 118 3.60 11.86 7.20
C LEU A 118 3.40 12.97 8.25
N LYS A 119 2.23 12.95 8.89
CA LYS A 119 2.00 13.50 10.24
C LYS A 119 1.99 12.35 11.24
N LEU A 120 2.98 12.28 12.11
CA LEU A 120 3.08 11.23 13.13
C LEU A 120 2.71 11.78 14.51
N TYR A 121 1.59 11.34 15.05
CA TYR A 121 1.22 11.57 16.45
C TYR A 121 1.76 10.42 17.29
N THR A 122 2.57 10.72 18.30
CA THR A 122 3.15 9.69 19.16
C THR A 122 3.47 10.18 20.58
N ASP A 123 3.39 9.26 21.52
CA ASP A 123 3.88 9.38 22.90
C ASP A 123 5.21 8.64 23.12
N ILE A 124 5.88 8.12 22.06
CA ILE A 124 7.20 7.51 22.18
C ILE A 124 8.31 8.55 22.47
N ASP A 125 9.54 8.09 22.65
CA ASP A 125 10.68 8.98 22.85
C ASP A 125 10.92 9.91 21.64
N ALA A 126 11.34 11.15 21.93
CA ALA A 126 11.48 12.21 20.95
C ALA A 126 12.69 12.08 20.02
N GLU A 127 13.75 11.37 20.42
CA GLU A 127 14.90 11.07 19.55
C GLU A 127 14.48 10.01 18.54
N ALA A 128 13.86 8.92 19.01
CA ALA A 128 13.32 7.86 18.16
C ALA A 128 12.25 8.38 17.19
N ALA A 129 11.26 9.16 17.67
CA ALA A 129 10.15 9.67 16.86
C ALA A 129 10.60 10.53 15.67
N ARG A 130 11.63 11.38 15.85
CA ARG A 130 12.14 12.27 14.79
C ARG A 130 12.68 11.54 13.57
N THR A 131 13.13 10.29 13.75
CA THR A 131 13.68 9.47 12.63
C THR A 131 12.60 8.91 11.71
N LEU A 132 11.33 8.91 12.13
CA LEU A 132 10.26 8.14 11.49
C LEU A 132 9.58 8.85 10.30
N PRO A 133 9.21 10.15 10.36
CA PRO A 133 8.62 10.82 9.20
C PRO A 133 9.52 10.88 7.95
N PRO A 134 10.84 11.16 8.04
CA PRO A 134 11.73 11.12 6.87
C PRO A 134 11.82 9.75 6.19
N LEU A 135 11.61 8.66 6.93
CA LEU A 135 11.57 7.31 6.37
C LEU A 135 10.37 7.09 5.44
N ILE A 136 9.22 7.71 5.78
CA ILE A 136 8.03 7.69 4.92
C ILE A 136 8.18 8.60 3.70
N ASP A 137 8.87 9.74 3.82
CA ASP A 137 9.25 10.56 2.67
C ASP A 137 10.16 9.78 1.70
N ALA A 138 11.08 8.96 2.23
CA ALA A 138 11.99 8.14 1.43
C ALA A 138 11.29 6.95 0.74
N VAL A 139 10.47 6.16 1.45
CA VAL A 139 9.76 5.02 0.85
C VAL A 139 8.72 5.47 -0.17
N TYR A 140 8.15 6.67 -0.01
CA TYR A 140 7.22 7.25 -0.99
C TYR A 140 7.83 7.34 -2.39
N LEU A 141 9.14 7.61 -2.51
CA LEU A 141 9.83 7.61 -3.80
C LEU A 141 9.88 6.21 -4.42
N ALA A 142 10.05 5.17 -3.61
CA ALA A 142 10.05 3.78 -4.05
C ALA A 142 8.64 3.26 -4.39
N TRP A 143 7.60 3.76 -3.72
CA TRP A 143 6.20 3.51 -4.12
C TRP A 143 5.89 4.18 -5.46
N VAL A 144 6.28 5.45 -5.67
CA VAL A 144 6.07 6.16 -6.94
C VAL A 144 6.81 5.49 -8.10
N GLU A 145 8.05 5.03 -7.88
CA GLU A 145 8.81 4.27 -8.88
C GLU A 145 8.08 3.00 -9.34
N TYR A 146 7.35 2.33 -8.45
CA TYR A 146 6.73 1.01 -8.71
C TYR A 146 5.25 1.09 -9.13
N PHE A 147 4.45 1.89 -8.42
CA PHE A 147 3.01 2.04 -8.62
C PHE A 147 2.65 3.23 -9.52
N GLY A 148 3.57 4.16 -9.74
CA GLY A 148 3.30 5.47 -10.34
C GLY A 148 2.94 6.55 -9.32
N ASP A 149 2.82 7.79 -9.80
CA ASP A 149 2.46 8.94 -8.97
C ASP A 149 1.07 8.79 -8.34
N MET A 150 0.96 9.12 -7.05
CA MET A 150 -0.33 9.31 -6.39
C MET A 150 -1.04 10.52 -7.05
N PRO A 151 -2.23 10.36 -7.65
CA PRO A 151 -2.95 11.46 -8.29
C PRO A 151 -3.27 12.60 -7.31
N PRO A 152 -3.41 13.85 -7.78
CA PRO A 152 -3.88 14.95 -6.95
C PRO A 152 -5.35 14.73 -6.55
N ASP A 153 -5.80 15.37 -5.46
CA ASP A 153 -7.23 15.51 -5.20
C ASP A 153 -7.84 16.60 -6.09
N ARG A 154 -9.10 16.98 -5.86
CA ARG A 154 -9.76 18.02 -6.66
C ARG A 154 -9.24 19.43 -6.36
N ALA A 155 -8.59 19.64 -5.21
CA ALA A 155 -7.97 20.89 -4.82
C ALA A 155 -6.50 21.01 -5.28
N GLY A 156 -5.92 19.94 -5.83
CA GLY A 156 -4.51 19.88 -6.21
C GLY A 156 -3.55 19.70 -5.04
N SER A 157 -4.04 19.25 -3.86
CA SER A 157 -3.18 19.11 -2.68
C SER A 157 -2.23 17.91 -2.79
N GLU A 158 -1.09 17.96 -2.11
CA GLU A 158 -0.16 16.84 -2.07
C GLU A 158 -0.69 15.71 -1.15
N PHE A 159 -0.41 14.46 -1.52
CA PHE A 159 -0.73 13.33 -0.65
C PHE A 159 0.17 13.31 0.60
N GLN A 160 -0.48 13.20 1.76
CA GLN A 160 0.12 13.05 3.09
C GLN A 160 -0.78 12.14 3.93
N MET A 161 -0.16 11.32 4.78
CA MET A 161 -0.84 10.39 5.69
C MET A 161 -0.77 10.90 7.14
N THR A 162 -1.66 10.40 8.00
CA THR A 162 -1.51 10.51 9.46
C THR A 162 -1.23 9.14 10.06
N GLY A 163 -0.12 9.03 10.79
CA GLY A 163 0.20 7.87 11.62
C GLY A 163 -0.03 8.16 13.09
N TYR A 164 -0.56 7.19 13.81
CA TYR A 164 -0.67 7.18 15.26
C TYR A 164 0.20 6.04 15.81
N LEU A 165 1.35 6.38 16.40
CA LEU A 165 2.27 5.41 17.01
C LEU A 165 2.10 5.44 18.53
N ILE A 166 1.58 4.34 19.08
CA ILE A 166 0.93 4.28 20.38
C ILE A 166 1.73 3.42 21.35
N ARG A 167 2.31 4.03 22.39
CA ARG A 167 2.87 3.33 23.56
C ARG A 167 1.81 3.14 24.64
N ASP A 168 1.05 4.18 24.97
CA ASP A 168 -0.10 4.16 25.88
C ASP A 168 -1.42 4.24 25.10
N GLU A 169 -2.14 3.12 25.01
CA GLU A 169 -3.42 3.04 24.30
C GLU A 169 -4.57 3.76 25.02
N ALA A 170 -4.51 3.88 26.36
CA ALA A 170 -5.53 4.61 27.10
C ALA A 170 -5.44 6.11 26.78
N LEU A 171 -4.22 6.66 26.82
CA LEU A 171 -3.96 8.06 26.48
C LEU A 171 -4.45 8.45 25.08
N PHE A 172 -4.22 7.58 24.08
CA PHE A 172 -4.70 7.82 22.71
C PHE A 172 -6.22 7.71 22.55
N ARG A 173 -6.87 6.83 23.31
CA ARG A 173 -8.35 6.72 23.34
C ARG A 173 -8.99 7.92 24.04
N GLU A 174 -8.46 8.33 25.19
CA GLU A 174 -8.91 9.52 25.94
C GLU A 174 -8.72 10.82 25.14
N ALA A 175 -7.65 10.90 24.34
CA ALA A 175 -7.41 12.00 23.41
C ALA A 175 -8.29 11.98 22.14
N GLY A 176 -9.10 10.93 21.93
CA GLY A 176 -9.95 10.78 20.75
C GLY A 176 -9.19 10.46 19.45
N LEU A 177 -7.93 10.01 19.53
CA LEU A 177 -7.08 9.69 18.38
C LEU A 177 -7.28 8.25 17.86
N VAL A 178 -7.84 7.36 18.68
CA VAL A 178 -8.29 6.04 18.24
C VAL A 178 -9.81 6.07 18.11
N PRO A 179 -10.37 5.97 16.89
CA PRO A 179 -11.81 5.96 16.66
C PRO A 179 -12.51 4.81 17.40
N GLU A 180 -13.71 5.05 17.94
CA GLU A 180 -14.52 4.02 18.60
C GLU A 180 -14.92 2.87 17.64
N ASP A 181 -15.07 3.19 16.35
CA ASP A 181 -15.42 2.23 15.30
C ASP A 181 -14.20 1.50 14.72
N LEU A 182 -12.98 1.82 15.14
CA LEU A 182 -11.77 1.15 14.66
C LEU A 182 -11.70 -0.27 15.24
N PRO A 183 -11.72 -1.32 14.40
CA PRO A 183 -11.67 -2.69 14.89
C PRO A 183 -10.34 -2.95 15.64
N MET A 184 -10.39 -3.81 16.66
CA MET A 184 -9.20 -4.22 17.38
C MET A 184 -8.10 -4.72 16.43
N PHE A 185 -6.86 -4.45 16.80
CA PHE A 185 -5.64 -4.84 16.09
C PHE A 185 -4.58 -5.24 17.11
N GLU A 186 -3.64 -6.11 16.73
CA GLU A 186 -2.55 -6.53 17.61
C GLU A 186 -1.33 -5.61 17.47
N HIS A 187 -0.92 -5.33 16.23
CA HIS A 187 0.28 -4.57 15.92
C HIS A 187 -0.04 -3.27 15.18
N GLY A 188 -0.72 -3.36 14.03
CA GLY A 188 -1.13 -2.20 13.26
C GLY A 188 -2.46 -2.39 12.52
N ARG A 189 -2.99 -1.28 12.01
CA ARG A 189 -4.16 -1.19 11.13
C ARG A 189 -4.17 0.14 10.40
N HIS A 190 -4.52 0.13 9.12
CA HIS A 190 -4.80 1.33 8.34
C HIS A 190 -6.31 1.56 8.12
N ARG A 191 -6.68 2.80 7.76
CA ARG A 191 -7.98 3.20 7.21
C ARG A 191 -7.78 4.44 6.33
N ARG A 192 -7.93 4.30 5.01
CA ARG A 192 -7.67 5.38 4.03
C ARG A 192 -6.22 5.89 4.17
N ASN A 193 -6.01 7.20 4.32
CA ASN A 193 -4.71 7.83 4.56
C ASN A 193 -4.37 8.00 6.06
N GLU A 194 -4.99 7.20 6.94
CA GLU A 194 -4.65 7.10 8.36
C GLU A 194 -4.19 5.68 8.71
N PHE A 195 -3.26 5.56 9.66
CA PHE A 195 -2.92 4.28 10.27
C PHE A 195 -2.59 4.40 11.75
N TRP A 196 -2.87 3.33 12.49
CA TRP A 196 -2.56 3.17 13.90
C TRP A 196 -1.61 1.99 14.05
N MET A 197 -0.58 2.14 14.89
CA MET A 197 0.36 1.07 15.22
C MET A 197 0.74 1.14 16.69
N ARG A 198 0.89 -0.01 17.34
CA ARG A 198 1.46 -0.11 18.68
C ARG A 198 2.98 0.00 18.63
N GLU A 199 3.55 0.60 19.67
CA GLU A 199 4.99 0.72 19.86
C GLU A 199 5.67 -0.65 19.96
N GLN A 200 6.83 -0.78 19.32
CA GLN A 200 7.53 -2.05 19.15
C GLN A 200 8.84 -2.06 19.94
N LYS A 201 9.12 -3.18 20.62
CA LYS A 201 10.31 -3.36 21.48
C LYS A 201 11.65 -3.15 20.76
N TYR A 202 11.69 -3.21 19.42
CA TYR A 202 12.92 -3.11 18.63
C TYR A 202 12.73 -2.15 17.47
N ASP A 203 13.67 -1.21 17.31
CA ASP A 203 13.54 -0.09 16.37
C ASP A 203 13.43 -0.53 14.90
N TYR A 204 14.05 -1.66 14.53
CA TYR A 204 13.87 -2.24 13.20
C TYR A 204 12.39 -2.54 12.94
N PHE A 205 11.74 -3.25 13.87
CA PHE A 205 10.36 -3.67 13.69
C PHE A 205 9.37 -2.51 13.83
N ARG A 206 9.69 -1.50 14.65
CA ARG A 206 8.96 -0.21 14.66
C ARG A 206 8.96 0.43 13.27
N ARG A 207 10.13 0.56 12.64
CA ARG A 207 10.26 1.10 11.28
C ARG A 207 9.60 0.23 10.22
N HIS A 208 9.74 -1.09 10.35
CA HIS A 208 9.11 -2.06 9.45
C HIS A 208 7.58 -1.91 9.46
N LEU A 209 6.96 -1.98 10.64
CA LEU A 209 5.51 -1.85 10.80
C LEU A 209 4.99 -0.47 10.38
N LEU A 210 5.76 0.60 10.63
CA LEU A 210 5.47 1.95 10.13
C LEU A 210 5.40 1.99 8.60
N ILE A 211 6.36 1.38 7.90
CA ILE A 211 6.37 1.32 6.43
C ILE A 211 5.26 0.40 5.92
N HIS A 212 5.00 -0.73 6.59
CA HIS A 212 3.96 -1.69 6.23
C HIS A 212 2.58 -1.00 6.20
N GLU A 213 2.17 -0.36 7.31
CA GLU A 213 0.87 0.32 7.40
C GLU A 213 0.77 1.55 6.47
N ALA A 214 1.87 2.29 6.29
CA ALA A 214 1.89 3.41 5.34
C ALA A 214 1.85 2.92 3.88
N THR A 215 2.37 1.73 3.57
CA THR A 215 2.24 1.09 2.24
C THR A 215 0.78 0.72 1.97
N HIS A 216 0.08 0.17 2.96
CA HIS A 216 -1.37 -0.07 2.85
C HIS A 216 -2.14 1.23 2.57
N CYS A 217 -1.82 2.32 3.28
CA CYS A 217 -2.41 3.63 3.02
C CYS A 217 -2.17 4.09 1.57
N PHE A 218 -0.95 3.96 1.06
CA PHE A 218 -0.64 4.33 -0.33
C PHE A 218 -1.40 3.46 -1.34
N MET A 219 -1.41 2.15 -1.16
CA MET A 219 -2.02 1.20 -2.10
C MET A 219 -3.55 1.28 -2.15
N THR A 220 -4.21 1.59 -1.03
CA THR A 220 -5.68 1.49 -0.89
C THR A 220 -6.41 2.83 -0.91
N PHE A 221 -5.71 3.97 -0.97
CA PHE A 221 -6.37 5.29 -0.92
C PHE A 221 -7.20 5.63 -2.16
N LEU A 222 -6.85 5.05 -3.33
CA LEU A 222 -7.62 5.26 -4.55
C LEU A 222 -8.92 4.45 -4.54
N PRO A 223 -10.04 5.01 -5.05
CA PRO A 223 -11.31 4.29 -5.12
C PRO A 223 -11.23 3.14 -6.13
N GLY A 224 -11.89 2.02 -5.83
CA GLY A 224 -11.98 0.88 -6.74
C GLY A 224 -10.72 0.01 -6.82
N VAL A 225 -9.78 0.15 -5.87
CA VAL A 225 -8.68 -0.82 -5.70
C VAL A 225 -9.26 -2.15 -5.23
N ASP A 226 -9.39 -3.10 -6.16
CA ASP A 226 -9.75 -4.49 -5.91
C ASP A 226 -8.54 -5.38 -6.22
N ALA A 227 -7.66 -5.51 -5.24
CA ALA A 227 -6.46 -6.35 -5.32
C ALA A 227 -6.55 -7.49 -4.30
N PRO A 228 -6.11 -8.72 -4.63
CA PRO A 228 -6.13 -9.83 -3.69
C PRO A 228 -5.34 -9.53 -2.41
N VAL A 229 -5.83 -10.00 -1.26
CA VAL A 229 -5.19 -9.80 0.06
C VAL A 229 -3.71 -10.22 0.05
N TRP A 230 -3.35 -11.31 -0.63
CA TRP A 230 -1.95 -11.76 -0.73
C TRP A 230 -1.04 -10.72 -1.41
N TYR A 231 -1.58 -9.91 -2.32
CA TYR A 231 -0.84 -8.85 -3.00
C TYR A 231 -0.72 -7.61 -2.11
N ILE A 232 -1.82 -7.19 -1.47
CA ILE A 232 -1.81 -6.05 -0.53
C ILE A 232 -0.80 -6.30 0.61
N GLU A 233 -0.95 -7.40 1.35
CA GLU A 233 -0.03 -7.76 2.45
C GLU A 233 1.39 -8.05 1.93
N GLY A 234 1.52 -8.74 0.80
CA GLY A 234 2.82 -9.08 0.22
C GLY A 234 3.62 -7.85 -0.21
N MET A 235 2.96 -6.83 -0.76
CA MET A 235 3.61 -5.56 -1.12
C MET A 235 3.92 -4.70 0.12
N ALA A 236 3.05 -4.69 1.14
CA ALA A 236 3.32 -4.01 2.41
C ALA A 236 4.57 -4.57 3.11
N GLU A 237 4.67 -5.90 3.23
CA GLU A 237 5.88 -6.59 3.71
C GLU A 237 7.11 -6.29 2.83
N TYR A 238 6.96 -6.36 1.51
CA TYR A 238 8.07 -6.16 0.57
C TYR A 238 8.63 -4.73 0.60
N PHE A 239 7.79 -3.70 0.73
CA PHE A 239 8.29 -2.33 0.92
C PHE A 239 8.85 -2.09 2.33
N ALA A 240 8.32 -2.77 3.34
CA ALA A 240 8.78 -2.65 4.73
C ALA A 240 10.16 -3.27 5.00
N THR A 241 10.61 -4.26 4.21
CA THR A 241 11.99 -4.75 4.33
C THR A 241 12.99 -3.69 3.84
N HIS A 242 13.75 -3.14 4.78
CA HIS A 242 14.68 -2.03 4.53
C HIS A 242 16.04 -2.20 5.21
N ARG A 243 17.07 -1.53 4.69
CA ARG A 243 18.38 -1.34 5.35
C ARG A 243 18.68 0.15 5.40
N LEU A 244 18.94 0.65 6.61
CA LEU A 244 19.42 2.00 6.87
C LEU A 244 20.95 1.97 6.91
N ALA A 245 21.60 2.81 6.10
CA ALA A 245 23.05 3.00 6.12
C ALA A 245 23.46 4.09 7.14
N PRO A 246 24.74 4.14 7.58
CA PRO A 246 25.19 5.11 8.58
C PRO A 246 25.09 6.59 8.15
N ASP A 247 24.97 6.87 6.85
CA ASP A 247 24.77 8.21 6.30
C ASP A 247 23.29 8.65 6.26
N GLY A 248 22.37 7.79 6.73
CA GLY A 248 20.93 8.03 6.71
C GLY A 248 20.23 7.60 5.41
N SER A 249 20.96 7.10 4.41
CA SER A 249 20.34 6.55 3.20
C SER A 249 19.63 5.22 3.48
N VAL A 250 18.54 4.95 2.75
CA VAL A 250 17.70 3.76 2.97
C VAL A 250 17.48 3.01 1.67
N THR A 251 17.73 1.70 1.70
CA THR A 251 17.36 0.78 0.62
C THR A 251 16.18 -0.07 1.07
N PHE A 252 15.06 0.02 0.33
CA PHE A 252 13.84 -0.78 0.54
C PHE A 252 13.83 -2.03 -0.35
N ARG A 253 12.81 -2.89 -0.22
CA ARG A 253 12.57 -4.05 -1.10
C ARG A 253 13.68 -5.10 -1.05
N ILE A 254 14.35 -5.22 0.09
CA ILE A 254 15.47 -6.14 0.26
C ILE A 254 14.97 -7.51 0.74
N MET A 255 15.49 -8.60 0.15
CA MET A 255 15.27 -9.94 0.70
C MET A 255 16.16 -10.13 1.94
N PRO A 256 15.60 -10.49 3.11
CA PRO A 256 16.39 -10.69 4.32
C PRO A 256 17.42 -11.81 4.17
N THR A 257 18.68 -11.49 4.49
CA THR A 257 19.84 -12.41 4.38
C THR A 257 20.27 -13.02 5.71
N SER A 258 19.82 -12.45 6.83
CA SER A 258 20.07 -12.93 8.19
C SER A 258 18.85 -12.57 9.08
N PRO A 259 18.53 -13.33 10.13
CA PRO A 259 17.53 -12.91 11.12
C PRO A 259 17.98 -11.71 11.97
N GLU A 260 19.30 -11.56 12.18
CA GLU A 260 19.89 -10.55 13.07
C GLU A 260 19.72 -9.13 12.53
N ASP A 261 19.88 -8.93 11.21
CA ASP A 261 19.70 -7.63 10.55
C ASP A 261 18.24 -7.15 10.58
N PHE A 262 17.28 -8.05 10.84
CA PHE A 262 15.83 -7.85 10.74
C PHE A 262 15.13 -8.09 12.07
N ALA A 263 15.75 -7.62 13.16
CA ALA A 263 15.41 -7.90 14.55
C ALA A 263 13.94 -7.59 14.93
N GLY A 264 13.05 -8.53 14.62
CA GLY A 264 11.64 -8.52 14.98
C GLY A 264 10.67 -8.97 13.93
N TRP A 265 11.14 -9.13 12.71
CA TRP A 265 10.31 -9.51 11.58
C TRP A 265 9.85 -10.98 11.64
N GLY A 266 10.68 -11.88 12.17
CA GLY A 266 10.32 -13.30 12.41
C GLY A 266 10.03 -13.63 13.87
N ARG A 267 9.20 -12.83 14.55
CA ARG A 267 8.81 -13.04 15.95
C ARG A 267 7.37 -13.52 16.11
#